data_AF-A0A1B6EI99-F1
#
_entry.id   AF-A0A1B6EI99-F1
#
_cell.length_a   1.000
_cell.length_b   1.000
_cell.length_c   1.000
_cell.angle_alpha   90.00
_cell.angle_beta   90.00
_cell.angle_gamma   90.00
#
_symmetry.space_group_name_H-M   'P 1'
#
loop_
_entity.id
_entity.type
_entity.pdbx_description
1 polymer ?
#
loop_
_entity_poly.entity_id
_entity_poly.type
_entity_poly.pdbx_seq_one_letter_code
_entity_poly.pdbx_strand_id
1 'polypeptide(L)'
;KKGYKLQTLMENNFSGLSLNLVLNEFKNKGKSKFKYNFSTEIKDFALTLYFNSPKAYSYLRCMKITLPNPSTIRKWISKFNCSPGFLQEVFLSLKSNFDQKHFKSVSLVFDAMSIRKEV
;
A
#
# COMPACT_ATOMS: atom_id res chain seq x y z
N LYS A 1 -24.89 20.82 8.88
CA LYS A 1 -23.89 21.55 9.71
C LYS A 1 -23.17 20.70 10.78
N LYS A 2 -23.68 19.53 11.23
CA LYS A 2 -23.00 18.66 12.23
C LYS A 2 -21.73 17.92 11.74
N GLY A 3 -21.64 17.57 10.45
CA GLY A 3 -20.52 16.79 9.91
C GLY A 3 -19.16 17.49 9.94
N TYR A 4 -19.12 18.80 9.67
CA TYR A 4 -17.88 19.58 9.60
C TYR A 4 -17.16 19.70 10.94
N LYS A 5 -17.88 19.67 12.08
CA LYS A 5 -17.30 19.83 13.42
C LYS A 5 -16.54 18.59 13.89
N LEU A 6 -16.97 17.40 13.45
CA LEU A 6 -16.36 16.13 13.87
C LEU A 6 -15.12 15.81 13.05
N GLN A 7 -15.14 16.15 11.76
CA GLN A 7 -13.98 16.01 10.89
C GLN A 7 -12.83 16.94 11.32
N THR A 8 -13.13 18.22 11.59
CA THR A 8 -12.13 19.17 12.13
C THR A 8 -11.59 18.72 13.49
N LEU A 9 -12.43 18.13 14.35
CA LEU A 9 -11.96 17.59 15.62
C LEU A 9 -11.02 16.38 15.45
N MET A 10 -11.28 15.51 14.47
CA MET A 10 -10.40 14.38 14.16
C MET A 10 -9.06 14.86 13.62
N GLU A 11 -9.08 15.82 12.70
CA GLU A 11 -7.88 16.44 12.10
C GLU A 11 -7.03 17.18 13.14
N ASN A 12 -7.65 17.72 14.19
CA ASN A 12 -6.93 18.38 15.28
C ASN A 12 -6.30 17.41 16.31
N ASN A 13 -6.85 16.19 16.46
CA ASN A 13 -6.40 15.24 17.50
C ASN A 13 -5.55 14.10 16.95
N PHE A 14 -5.73 13.72 15.69
CA PHE A 14 -5.00 12.64 15.04
C PHE A 14 -4.24 13.18 13.85
N SER A 15 -3.08 12.57 13.58
CA SER A 15 -2.28 12.87 12.38
C SER A 15 -1.87 11.59 11.67
N GLY A 16 -1.47 11.74 10.40
CA GLY A 16 -0.91 10.65 9.58
C GLY A 16 -1.81 9.42 9.45
N LEU A 17 -1.21 8.24 9.65
CA LEU A 17 -1.86 6.95 9.41
C LEU A 17 -3.10 6.73 10.31
N SER A 18 -3.01 7.07 11.59
CA SER A 18 -4.12 6.89 12.54
C SER A 18 -5.37 7.66 12.10
N LEU A 19 -5.20 8.89 11.61
CA LEU A 19 -6.30 9.69 11.07
C LEU A 19 -6.89 9.02 9.82
N ASN A 20 -6.05 8.59 8.88
CA ASN A 20 -6.50 7.95 7.66
C ASN A 20 -7.29 6.66 7.92
N LEU A 21 -6.84 5.83 8.87
CA LEU A 21 -7.54 4.62 9.28
C LEU A 21 -8.93 4.92 9.83
N VAL A 22 -9.02 5.89 10.75
CA VAL A 22 -10.31 6.29 11.33
C VAL A 22 -11.24 6.86 10.25
N LEU A 23 -10.75 7.75 9.39
CA LEU A 23 -11.52 8.30 8.28
C LEU A 23 -12.00 7.21 7.31
N ASN A 24 -11.20 6.19 7.06
CA ASN A 24 -11.56 5.04 6.23
C ASN A 24 -12.73 4.24 6.83
N GLU A 25 -12.70 3.99 8.15
CA GLU A 25 -13.82 3.36 8.86
C GLU A 25 -15.10 4.17 8.73
N PHE A 26 -15.04 5.49 8.98
CA PHE A 26 -16.20 6.37 8.86
C PHE A 26 -16.76 6.41 7.43
N LYS A 27 -15.90 6.49 6.42
CA LYS A 27 -16.31 6.52 5.00
C LYS A 27 -16.96 5.23 4.53
N ASN A 28 -16.58 4.09 5.10
CA ASN A 28 -17.06 2.77 4.70
C ASN A 28 -18.14 2.21 5.64
N LYS A 29 -18.46 2.92 6.72
CA LYS A 29 -19.54 2.56 7.66
C LYS A 29 -20.88 2.40 6.92
N GLY A 30 -21.53 1.27 7.13
CA GLY A 30 -22.84 0.94 6.52
C GLY A 30 -22.80 0.63 5.03
N LYS A 31 -21.64 0.65 4.37
CA LYS A 31 -21.50 0.25 2.97
C LYS A 31 -21.30 -1.26 2.86
N SER A 32 -21.80 -1.82 1.75
CA SER A 32 -21.46 -3.19 1.38
C SER A 32 -19.96 -3.31 1.07
N LYS A 33 -19.37 -4.46 1.41
CA LYS A 33 -17.94 -4.77 1.19
C LYS A 33 -17.48 -4.60 -0.27
N PHE A 34 -18.40 -4.71 -1.22
CA PHE A 34 -18.14 -4.53 -2.65
C PHE A 34 -18.10 -3.06 -3.09
N LYS A 35 -18.57 -2.13 -2.24
CA LYS A 35 -18.63 -0.69 -2.51
C LYS A 35 -17.61 0.10 -1.67
N TYR A 36 -16.62 -0.59 -1.07
CA TYR A 36 -15.57 0.07 -0.32
C TYR A 36 -14.65 0.83 -1.26
N ASN A 37 -14.45 2.11 -0.93
CA ASN A 37 -13.51 2.97 -1.63
C ASN A 37 -12.34 3.24 -0.69
N PHE A 38 -11.16 2.78 -1.09
CA PHE A 38 -9.92 2.97 -0.34
C PHE A 38 -9.12 4.13 -0.93
N SER A 39 -8.68 5.04 -0.06
CA SER A 39 -7.74 6.10 -0.44
C SER A 39 -6.35 5.52 -0.72
N THR A 40 -5.49 6.30 -1.37
CA THR A 40 -4.09 5.94 -1.67
C THR A 40 -3.34 5.51 -0.42
N GLU A 41 -3.48 6.25 0.67
CA GLU A 41 -2.75 6.01 1.93
C GLU A 41 -3.16 4.66 2.55
N ILE A 42 -4.44 4.29 2.44
CA ILE A 42 -4.94 3.00 2.91
C ILE A 42 -4.51 1.85 2.00
N LYS A 43 -4.42 2.09 0.69
CA LYS A 43 -3.89 1.10 -0.26
C LYS A 43 -2.43 0.80 0.04
N ASP A 44 -1.62 1.85 0.23
CA ASP A 44 -0.20 1.72 0.53
C ASP A 44 -0.01 1.00 1.86
N PHE A 45 -0.73 1.41 2.92
CA PHE A 45 -0.72 0.71 4.20
C PHE A 45 -1.09 -0.77 4.06
N ALA A 46 -2.16 -1.09 3.33
CA ALA A 46 -2.61 -2.46 3.11
C ALA A 46 -1.57 -3.29 2.34
N LEU A 47 -0.94 -2.72 1.31
CA LEU A 47 0.11 -3.37 0.52
C LEU A 47 1.35 -3.65 1.37
N THR A 48 1.85 -2.63 2.09
CA THR A 48 3.02 -2.76 2.98
C THR A 48 2.78 -3.81 4.06
N LEU A 49 1.62 -3.77 4.72
CA LEU A 49 1.27 -4.73 5.77
C LEU A 49 1.15 -6.16 5.22
N TYR A 50 0.52 -6.34 4.06
CA TYR A 50 0.38 -7.66 3.43
C TYR A 50 1.73 -8.22 2.97
N PHE A 51 2.62 -7.38 2.44
CA PHE A 51 3.97 -7.76 2.04
C PHE A 51 4.83 -8.19 3.23
N ASN A 52 4.79 -7.43 4.32
CA ASN A 52 5.58 -7.72 5.52
C ASN A 52 5.04 -8.93 6.31
N SER A 53 3.72 -9.05 6.45
CA SER A 53 3.11 -10.17 7.17
C SER A 53 1.66 -10.42 6.74
N PRO A 54 1.43 -11.42 5.85
CA PRO A 54 0.08 -11.84 5.48
C PRO A 54 -0.75 -12.30 6.68
N LYS A 55 -0.10 -12.84 7.72
CA LYS A 55 -0.75 -13.27 8.97
C LYS A 55 -1.30 -12.07 9.75
N ALA A 56 -0.48 -11.01 9.93
CA ALA A 56 -0.92 -9.79 10.60
C ALA A 56 -2.04 -9.10 9.82
N TYR A 57 -1.94 -9.08 8.48
CA TYR A 57 -3.00 -8.57 7.61
C TYR A 57 -4.33 -9.32 7.81
N SER A 58 -4.29 -10.65 7.82
CA SER A 58 -5.47 -11.49 8.05
C SER A 58 -6.08 -11.22 9.43
N TYR A 59 -5.24 -11.14 10.47
CA TYR A 59 -5.67 -10.86 11.84
C TYR A 59 -6.41 -9.52 11.97
N LEU A 60 -5.84 -8.43 11.42
CA LEU A 60 -6.47 -7.10 11.47
C LEU A 60 -7.82 -7.07 10.73
N ARG A 61 -7.94 -7.84 9.64
CA ARG A 61 -9.19 -8.00 8.91
C ARG A 61 -10.22 -8.83 9.69
N CYS A 62 -9.79 -9.83 10.47
CA CYS A 62 -10.65 -10.56 11.41
C CYS A 62 -11.15 -9.65 12.54
N MET A 63 -10.30 -8.74 13.03
CA MET A 63 -10.64 -7.69 14.01
C MET A 63 -11.51 -6.56 13.44
N LYS A 64 -12.17 -6.78 12.30
CA LYS A 64 -13.17 -5.90 11.67
C LYS A 64 -12.65 -4.55 11.20
N ILE A 65 -11.33 -4.37 11.08
CA ILE A 65 -10.78 -3.20 10.38
C ILE A 65 -11.11 -3.33 8.89
N THR A 66 -11.62 -2.25 8.30
CA THR A 66 -12.00 -2.14 6.90
C THR A 66 -10.76 -2.13 6.00
N LEU A 67 -10.21 -3.32 5.78
CA LEU A 67 -9.11 -3.57 4.85
C LEU A 67 -9.59 -4.28 3.57
N PRO A 68 -8.90 -4.06 2.43
CA PRO A 68 -9.23 -4.72 1.18
C PRO A 68 -9.17 -6.25 1.29
N ASN A 69 -9.83 -6.95 0.36
CA ASN A 69 -9.69 -8.41 0.29
C ASN A 69 -8.28 -8.75 -0.24
N PRO A 70 -7.59 -9.80 0.24
CA PRO A 70 -6.35 -10.28 -0.39
C PRO A 70 -6.43 -10.46 -1.91
N SER A 71 -7.59 -10.87 -2.46
CA SER A 71 -7.80 -10.91 -3.91
C SER A 71 -7.71 -9.53 -4.57
N THR A 72 -8.18 -8.49 -3.91
CA THR A 72 -8.05 -7.09 -4.37
C THR A 72 -6.60 -6.63 -4.32
N ILE A 73 -5.86 -7.00 -3.26
CA ILE A 73 -4.42 -6.72 -3.16
C ILE A 73 -3.67 -7.37 -4.33
N ARG A 74 -3.91 -8.66 -4.60
CA ARG A 74 -3.31 -9.34 -5.76
C ARG A 74 -3.63 -8.66 -7.07
N LYS A 75 -4.86 -8.19 -7.28
CA LYS A 75 -5.26 -7.41 -8.47
C LYS A 75 -4.55 -6.05 -8.57
N TRP A 76 -4.18 -5.43 -7.45
CA TRP A 76 -3.38 -4.20 -7.49
C TRP A 76 -1.94 -4.50 -7.85
N ILE A 77 -1.37 -5.55 -7.25
CA ILE A 77 0.00 -5.99 -7.54
C ILE A 77 0.14 -6.46 -8.99
N SER A 78 -0.88 -7.14 -9.54
CA SER A 78 -0.83 -7.61 -10.93
C SER A 78 -0.84 -6.50 -11.98
N LYS A 79 -1.03 -5.23 -11.58
CA LYS A 79 -0.91 -4.09 -12.49
C LYS A 79 0.54 -3.73 -12.78
N PHE A 80 1.47 -4.11 -11.91
CA PHE A 80 2.89 -3.86 -12.13
C PHE A 80 3.39 -4.79 -13.24
N ASN A 81 4.10 -4.22 -14.20
CA ASN A 81 4.65 -5.00 -15.29
C ASN A 81 5.96 -5.67 -14.83
N CYS A 82 5.88 -6.95 -14.47
CA CYS A 82 7.03 -7.77 -14.10
C CYS A 82 7.49 -8.68 -15.24
N SER A 83 7.43 -8.20 -16.49
CA SER A 83 7.98 -8.92 -17.64
C SER A 83 9.49 -9.12 -17.50
N PRO A 84 10.06 -10.21 -18.04
CA PRO A 84 11.50 -10.41 -18.09
C PRO A 84 12.22 -9.22 -18.74
N GLY A 85 13.39 -8.86 -18.20
CA GLY A 85 14.18 -7.72 -18.66
C GLY A 85 14.36 -6.66 -17.58
N PHE A 86 14.42 -5.40 -17.99
CA PHE A 86 14.63 -4.27 -17.09
C PHE A 86 13.31 -3.70 -16.56
N LEU A 87 13.23 -3.53 -15.24
CA LEU A 87 12.09 -2.90 -14.56
C LEU A 87 12.14 -1.38 -14.72
N GLN A 88 11.62 -0.87 -15.83
CA GLN A 88 11.63 0.57 -16.17
C GLN A 88 11.03 1.45 -15.06
N GLU A 89 9.96 0.98 -14.41
CA GLU A 89 9.28 1.67 -13.31
C GLU A 89 10.25 1.98 -12.16
N VAL A 90 11.11 1.03 -11.81
CA VAL A 90 12.11 1.19 -10.74
C VAL A 90 13.14 2.25 -11.13
N PHE A 91 13.63 2.25 -12.37
CA PHE A 91 14.58 3.25 -12.85
C PHE A 91 13.98 4.67 -12.86
N LEU A 92 12.70 4.81 -13.21
CA LEU A 92 11.98 6.09 -13.14
C LEU A 92 11.83 6.57 -11.69
N SER A 93 11.44 5.68 -10.78
CA SER A 93 11.36 6.01 -9.35
C SER A 93 12.72 6.41 -8.78
N LEU A 94 13.79 5.68 -9.13
CA LEU A 94 15.15 6.05 -8.75
C LEU A 94 15.47 7.46 -9.25
N LYS A 95 15.28 7.74 -10.54
CA LYS A 95 15.53 9.07 -11.12
C LYS A 95 14.79 10.20 -10.39
N SER A 96 13.56 9.97 -9.94
CA SER A 96 12.76 10.95 -9.21
C SER A 96 13.22 11.17 -7.76
N ASN A 97 13.82 10.17 -7.12
CA ASN A 97 14.24 10.23 -5.72
C ASN A 97 15.75 10.56 -5.57
N PHE A 98 16.49 10.66 -6.68
CA PHE A 98 17.92 10.94 -6.67
C PHE A 98 18.22 12.45 -6.67
N ASP A 99 18.69 12.96 -5.53
CA ASP A 99 19.41 14.23 -5.49
C ASP A 99 20.84 14.01 -5.98
N GLN A 100 21.14 14.51 -7.19
CA GLN A 100 22.44 14.38 -7.87
C GLN A 100 23.65 14.88 -7.04
N LYS A 101 23.40 15.68 -6.00
CA LYS A 101 24.45 16.27 -5.15
C LYS A 101 25.08 15.28 -4.16
N HIS A 102 24.37 14.23 -3.74
CA HIS A 102 24.81 13.36 -2.63
C HIS A 102 25.38 12.01 -3.06
N PHE A 103 25.11 11.55 -4.29
CA PHE A 103 25.51 10.21 -4.75
C PHE A 103 26.34 10.30 -6.03
N LYS A 104 27.67 10.33 -5.89
CA LYS A 104 28.63 10.43 -7.01
C LYS A 104 29.01 9.08 -7.62
N SER A 105 28.78 7.97 -6.92
CA SER A 105 29.17 6.63 -7.37
C SER A 105 28.15 5.60 -6.93
N VAL A 106 27.78 4.70 -7.85
CA VAL A 106 26.84 3.60 -7.61
C VAL A 106 27.49 2.33 -8.12
N SER A 107 27.39 1.24 -7.36
CA SER A 107 27.82 -0.09 -7.80
C SER A 107 26.59 -0.92 -8.16
N LEU A 108 26.62 -1.57 -9.33
CA LEU A 108 25.59 -2.51 -9.74
C LEU A 108 26.11 -3.93 -9.51
N VAL A 109 25.43 -4.68 -8.65
CA VAL A 109 25.76 -6.08 -8.33
C VAL A 109 24.59 -6.95 -8.75
N PHE A 110 24.87 -8.04 -9.46
CA PHE A 110 23.88 -9.02 -9.88
C PHE A 110 24.41 -10.43 -9.61
N ASP A 111 23.49 -11.33 -9.31
CA ASP A 111 23.75 -12.76 -9.08
C ASP A 111 22.60 -13.58 -9.68
N ALA A 112 22.83 -14.86 -9.95
CA ALA A 112 21.84 -15.78 -10.50
C ALA A 112 21.40 -16.82 -9.46
N MET A 113 20.10 -17.11 -9.42
CA MET A 113 19.54 -18.11 -8.51
C MET A 113 18.95 -19.28 -9.29
N SER A 114 19.32 -20.52 -8.92
CA SER A 114 18.70 -21.72 -9.49
C SER A 114 17.27 -21.88 -8.98
N ILE A 115 16.30 -21.97 -9.89
CA ILE A 115 14.89 -22.21 -9.57
C ILE A 115 14.52 -23.65 -9.92
N ARG A 116 13.64 -24.27 -9.14
CA ARG A 116 13.12 -25.62 -9.44
C ARG A 116 12.39 -25.60 -10.79
N LYS A 117 12.69 -26.56 -11.65
CA LYS A 117 11.91 -26.82 -12.86
C LYS A 117 10.67 -27.60 -12.46
N GLU A 118 9.51 -26.99 -12.58
CA GLU A 118 8.26 -27.74 -12.64
C GLU A 118 8.08 -28.23 -14.07
N VAL A 119 7.88 -29.54 -14.22
CA VAL A 119 7.63 -30.24 -15.49
C VAL A 119 6.14 -30.27 -15.76
#